data_AF-A0A7J2YE54-F1
#
_entry.id   AF-A0A7J2YE54-F1
#
_cell.length_a   1.000
_cell.length_b   1.000
_cell.length_c   1.000
_cell.angle_alpha   90.00
_cell.angle_beta   90.00
_cell.angle_gamma   90.00
#
_symmetry.space_group_name_H-M   'P 1'
#
loop_
_entity.id
_entity.type
_entity.pdbx_description
1 polymer ?
#
loop_
_entity_poly.entity_id
_entity_poly.type
_entity_poly.pdbx_seq_one_letter_code
_entity_poly.pdbx_strand_id
1 'polypeptide(L)' 'MPKFRASITIDSKIATEIDEYYRERVKEAAMRGGSIPKLSNVYEEVIARGWEIVKKEFRKR' A
#
# COMPACT_ATOMS: atom_id res chain seq x y z
N MET A 1 4.93 -19.27 -8.55
CA MET A 1 5.87 -18.13 -8.59
C MET A 1 6.87 -18.29 -7.47
N PRO A 2 8.19 -18.14 -7.72
CA PRO A 2 9.17 -18.12 -6.65
C PRO A 2 8.87 -16.94 -5.72
N LYS A 3 8.90 -17.20 -4.40
CA LYS A 3 8.70 -16.15 -3.39
C LYS A 3 9.94 -15.26 -3.39
N PHE A 4 9.81 -14.07 -3.95
CA PHE A 4 10.87 -13.06 -3.91
C PHE A 4 10.82 -12.33 -2.58
N ARG A 5 11.96 -12.23 -1.90
CA ARG A 5 12.09 -11.45 -0.66
C ARG A 5 12.87 -10.18 -0.96
N ALA A 6 12.21 -9.05 -0.81
CA ALA A 6 12.84 -7.74 -0.86
C ALA A 6 13.00 -7.20 0.57
N SER A 7 14.15 -6.58 0.84
CA SER A 7 14.36 -5.74 2.01
C SER A 7 14.61 -4.32 1.51
N ILE A 8 13.80 -3.37 1.96
CA ILE A 8 13.90 -1.97 1.56
C ILE A 8 13.99 -1.10 2.80
N THR A 9 14.79 -0.04 2.70
CA THR A 9 14.85 1.02 3.71
C THR A 9 14.06 2.20 3.18
N ILE A 10 13.08 2.64 3.95
CA ILE A 10 12.23 3.78 3.62
C ILE A 10 12.27 4.80 4.76
N ASP A 11 12.15 6.07 4.39
CA ASP A 11 12.03 7.14 5.37
C ASP A 11 10.80 6.93 6.25
N SER A 12 10.90 7.30 7.53
CA SER A 12 9.84 7.08 8.52
C SER A 12 8.55 7.84 8.19
N LYS A 13 8.66 9.01 7.52
CA LYS A 13 7.48 9.76 7.07
C LYS A 13 6.77 8.99 5.96
N ILE A 14 7.51 8.50 4.96
CA ILE A 14 6.95 7.69 3.87
C ILE A 14 6.31 6.42 4.42
N ALA A 15 6.96 5.75 5.39
CA ALA A 15 6.40 4.57 6.04
C ALA A 15 5.05 4.85 6.72
N THR A 16 4.94 6.00 7.41
CA THR A 16 3.69 6.43 8.05
C THR A 16 2.59 6.69 7.01
N GLU A 17 2.91 7.38 5.92
CA GLU A 17 1.93 7.64 4.86
C GLU A 17 1.43 6.34 4.19
N ILE A 18 2.31 5.35 4.01
CA ILE A 18 1.93 4.03 3.47
C ILE A 18 1.02 3.28 4.45
N ASP A 19 1.27 3.37 5.77
CA ASP A 19 0.40 2.75 6.79
C ASP A 19 -1.00 3.38 6.79
N GLU A 20 -1.09 4.71 6.68
CA GLU A 20 -2.37 5.41 6.57
C GLU A 20 -3.14 4.99 5.32
N TYR A 21 -2.46 4.92 4.17
CA TYR A 21 -3.03 4.42 2.92
C TYR A 21 -3.55 2.98 3.06
N TYR A 22 -2.79 2.11 3.71
CA TYR A 22 -3.21 0.74 3.99
C TYR A 22 -4.48 0.72 4.86
N ARG A 23 -4.55 1.54 5.92
CA ARG A 23 -5.74 1.61 6.78
C ARG A 23 -6.97 2.07 6.02
N GLU A 24 -6.86 3.04 5.13
CA GLU A 24 -7.99 3.46 4.30
C GLU A 24 -8.44 2.35 3.36
N ARG A 25 -7.50 1.67 2.71
CA ARG A 25 -7.76 0.49 1.86
C ARG A 25 -8.47 -0.63 2.60
N VAL A 26 -8.12 -0.86 3.87
CA VAL A 26 -8.79 -1.83 4.74
C VAL A 26 -10.21 -1.36 5.08
N LYS A 27 -10.38 -0.07 5.44
CA LYS A 27 -11.71 0.51 5.73
C LYS A 27 -12.63 0.41 4.53
N GLU A 28 -12.17 0.78 3.33
CA GLU A 28 -12.96 0.66 2.10
C GLU A 28 -13.37 -0.78 1.81
N ALA A 29 -12.45 -1.73 1.94
CA ALA A 29 -12.73 -3.15 1.75
C ALA A 29 -13.77 -3.65 2.75
N ALA A 30 -13.64 -3.27 4.03
CA ALA A 30 -14.59 -3.63 5.07
C ALA A 30 -15.99 -3.04 4.83
N MET A 31 -16.08 -1.76 4.43
CA MET A 31 -17.36 -1.10 4.12
C MET A 31 -18.05 -1.70 2.90
N ARG A 32 -17.30 -2.10 1.88
CA ARG A 32 -17.83 -2.70 0.64
C ARG A 32 -18.05 -4.21 0.74
N GLY A 33 -17.74 -4.84 1.87
CA GLY A 33 -17.80 -6.30 2.05
C GLY A 33 -16.78 -7.06 1.19
N GLY A 34 -15.70 -6.41 0.75
CA GLY A 34 -14.65 -6.98 -0.08
C GLY A 34 -13.53 -7.64 0.72
N SER A 35 -12.62 -8.31 0.01
CA SER A 35 -11.43 -8.91 0.63
C SER A 35 -10.49 -7.82 1.15
N ILE A 36 -10.12 -7.93 2.43
CA ILE A 36 -9.14 -7.05 3.05
C ILE A 36 -7.76 -7.31 2.41
N PRO A 37 -7.10 -6.28 1.84
CA PRO A 37 -5.77 -6.45 1.27
C PRO A 37 -4.75 -6.77 2.37
N LYS A 38 -3.70 -7.51 2.06
CA LYS A 38 -2.56 -7.68 2.97
C LYS A 38 -1.62 -6.50 2.83
N LEU A 39 -0.90 -6.18 3.90
CA LEU A 39 0.12 -5.14 3.88
C LEU A 39 1.22 -5.41 2.82
N SER A 40 1.58 -6.69 2.59
CA SER A 40 2.52 -7.07 1.55
C SER A 40 2.08 -6.66 0.15
N ASN A 41 0.79 -6.74 -0.16
CA ASN A 41 0.25 -6.33 -1.46
C ASN A 41 0.40 -4.81 -1.67
N VAL A 42 0.26 -4.01 -0.61
CA VAL A 42 0.50 -2.57 -0.67
C VAL A 42 1.97 -2.29 -0.96
N TYR A 43 2.90 -2.94 -0.24
CA TYR A 43 4.33 -2.74 -0.51
C TYR A 43 4.75 -3.22 -1.90
N GLU A 44 4.17 -4.32 -2.40
CA GLU A 44 4.39 -4.78 -3.78
C GLU A 44 3.95 -3.72 -4.79
N GLU A 45 2.79 -3.08 -4.59
CA GLU A 45 2.32 -1.99 -5.46
C GLU A 45 3.24 -0.77 -5.38
N VAL A 46 3.66 -0.38 -4.18
CA VAL A 46 4.57 0.74 -3.96
C VAL A 46 5.93 0.49 -4.61
N ILE A 47 6.48 -0.72 -4.54
CA ILE A 47 7.75 -1.08 -5.19
C ILE A 47 7.58 -1.13 -6.72
N ALA A 48 6.47 -1.67 -7.23
CA ALA A 48 6.26 -1.84 -8.66
C ALA A 48 5.99 -0.51 -9.39
N ARG A 49 5.26 0.41 -8.75
CA ARG A 49 4.78 1.66 -9.39
C ARG A 49 5.46 2.90 -8.84
N GLY A 50 6.05 2.83 -7.65
CA GLY A 50 6.59 3.98 -6.91
C GLY A 50 5.52 4.69 -6.06
N TRP A 51 5.90 5.09 -4.84
CA TRP A 51 4.98 5.71 -3.87
C TRP A 51 4.29 6.97 -4.39
N GLU A 52 5.03 7.85 -5.06
CA GLU A 52 4.50 9.13 -5.56
C GLU A 52 3.36 8.97 -6.58
N ILE A 53 3.41 7.90 -7.39
CA ILE A 53 2.34 7.60 -8.36
C ILE A 53 1.11 7.09 -7.61
N VAL A 54 1.30 6.13 -6.72
CA VAL A 54 0.22 5.54 -5.90
C VAL A 54 -0.47 6.62 -5.06
N LYS A 55 0.30 7.50 -4.41
CA LYS A 55 -0.19 8.63 -3.60
C LYS A 55 -1.03 9.61 -4.42
N LYS A 56 -0.62 9.92 -5.65
CA LYS A 56 -1.37 10.82 -6.55
C LYS A 56 -2.71 10.22 -6.96
N GLU A 57 -2.77 8.91 -7.21
CA GLU A 57 -4.01 8.24 -7.56
C GLU A 57 -4.96 8.11 -6.38
N PHE A 58 -4.41 7.86 -5.19
CA PHE A 58 -5.16 7.82 -3.95
C PHE A 58 -5.82 9.17 -3.63
N ARG A 59 -5.08 10.28 -3.73
CA ARG A 59 -5.62 11.63 -3.50
C ARG A 59 -6.65 12.09 -4.54
N LYS A 60 -6.78 11.40 -5.67
CA LYS A 60 -7.78 11.69 -6.70
C LYS A 60 -9.11 10.96 -6.49
N ARG A 61 -9.17 9.98 -5.60
CA ARG A 61 -10.39 9.26 -5.22
C ARG A 61 -11.11 9.99 -4.10
#